data_AF-A0A7C1N3L4-F1
#
_entry.id   AF-A0A7C1N3L4-F1
#
_cell.length_a   1.000
_cell.length_b   1.000
_cell.length_c   1.000
_cell.angle_alpha   90.00
_cell.angle_beta   90.00
_cell.angle_gamma   90.00
#
_symmetry.space_group_name_H-M   'P 1'
#
loop_
_entity.id
_entity.type
_entity.pdbx_description
1 polymer ?
#
loop_
_entity_poly.entity_id
_entity_poly.type
_entity_poly.pdbx_seq_one_letter_code
_entity_poly.pdbx_strand_id
1 'polypeptide(L)'
;MWQFYLDVTKFALAFYVVSLIFMSSFFAALVFGVLGTCIGLIGFNQFHKNEYYTYHNLGYTKKRLIAVTWLFNLLLCLPLMGLGTLLGMFF
;
A
#
# COMPACT_ATOMS: atom_id res chain seq x y z
N MET A 1 8.63 -10.00 8.84
CA MET A 1 8.99 -8.87 7.96
C MET A 1 8.15 -8.87 6.69
N TRP A 2 8.14 -9.97 5.93
CA TRP A 2 7.33 -10.07 4.70
C TRP A 2 5.83 -9.83 4.93
N GLN A 3 5.28 -10.37 6.03
CA GLN A 3 3.88 -10.15 6.40
C GLN A 3 3.54 -8.67 6.61
N PHE A 4 4.39 -7.92 7.32
CA PHE A 4 4.24 -6.47 7.44
C PHE A 4 4.08 -5.76 6.09
N TYR A 5 4.95 -6.07 5.13
CA TYR A 5 4.88 -5.48 3.79
C TYR A 5 3.56 -5.84 3.11
N LEU A 6 3.19 -7.13 3.12
CA LEU A 6 1.95 -7.59 2.52
C LEU A 6 0.72 -6.95 3.15
N ASP A 7 0.65 -6.85 4.47
CA ASP A 7 -0.54 -6.37 5.17
C ASP A 7 -0.73 -4.87 4.98
N VAL A 8 0.34 -4.08 5.07
CA VAL A 8 0.28 -2.64 4.74
C VAL A 8 -0.11 -2.44 3.27
N THR A 9 0.44 -3.23 2.35
CA THR A 9 0.10 -3.18 0.93
C THR A 9 -1.35 -3.61 0.67
N LYS A 10 -1.90 -4.60 1.37
CA LYS A 10 -3.32 -5.00 1.27
C LYS A 10 -4.24 -3.85 1.65
N PHE A 11 -3.97 -3.18 2.77
CA PHE A 11 -4.75 -2.00 3.17
C PHE A 11 -4.62 -0.85 2.16
N ALA A 12 -3.41 -0.63 1.64
CA ALA A 12 -3.19 0.35 0.57
C ALA A 12 -3.97 -0.02 -0.71
N LEU A 13 -4.00 -1.30 -1.09
CA LEU A 13 -4.74 -1.79 -2.26
C LEU A 13 -6.25 -1.66 -2.09
N ALA A 14 -6.77 -1.93 -0.89
CA ALA A 14 -8.17 -1.68 -0.59
C ALA A 14 -8.52 -0.20 -0.78
N PHE A 15 -7.64 0.71 -0.34
CA PHE A 15 -7.80 2.14 -0.59
C PHE A 15 -7.74 2.50 -2.08
N TYR A 16 -6.87 1.86 -2.87
CA TYR A 16 -6.86 2.03 -4.33
C TYR A 16 -8.19 1.62 -4.98
N VAL A 17 -8.76 0.46 -4.58
CA VAL A 17 -10.05 0.02 -5.13
C VAL A 17 -11.15 1.03 -4.81
N VAL A 18 -11.16 1.58 -3.59
CA VAL A 18 -12.12 2.64 -3.21
C VAL A 18 -11.89 3.92 -4.00
N SER A 19 -10.63 4.31 -4.26
CA SER A 19 -10.34 5.54 -5.01
C SER A 19 -10.77 5.45 -6.48
N LEU A 20 -10.79 4.26 -7.09
CA LEU A 20 -11.32 4.06 -8.46
C LEU A 20 -12.78 4.51 -8.63
N ILE A 21 -13.57 4.58 -7.56
CA ILE A 21 -14.97 5.05 -7.61
C ILE A 21 -15.04 6.57 -7.82
N PHE A 22 -14.04 7.31 -7.34
CA PHE A 22 -14.05 8.78 -7.31
C PHE A 22 -13.18 9.43 -8.38
N MET A 23 -12.19 8.72 -8.91
CA MET A 23 -11.19 9.26 -9.83
C MET A 23 -10.77 8.22 -10.88
N SER A 24 -10.18 8.67 -11.98
CA SER A 24 -9.72 7.76 -13.03
C SER A 24 -8.60 6.84 -12.56
N SER A 25 -8.45 5.69 -13.22
CA SER A 25 -7.48 4.65 -12.84
C SER A 25 -6.04 5.17 -12.72
N PHE A 26 -5.67 6.15 -13.56
CA PHE A 26 -4.36 6.80 -13.53
C PHE A 26 -4.16 7.62 -12.24
N PHE A 27 -5.12 8.49 -11.91
CA PHE A 27 -5.06 9.30 -10.70
C PHE A 27 -5.18 8.45 -9.43
N ALA A 28 -6.03 7.42 -9.45
CA ALA A 28 -6.14 6.46 -8.36
C ALA A 28 -4.79 5.78 -8.06
N ALA A 29 -4.04 5.39 -9.10
CA ALA A 29 -2.74 4.75 -8.95
C ALA A 29 -1.67 5.72 -8.39
N LEU A 30 -1.66 6.98 -8.86
CA LEU A 30 -0.78 8.01 -8.30
C LEU A 30 -1.06 8.25 -6.81
N VAL A 31 -2.34 8.38 -6.45
CA VAL A 31 -2.77 8.56 -5.06
C VAL A 31 -2.40 7.34 -4.19
N PHE A 32 -2.50 6.13 -4.74
CA PHE A 32 -2.02 4.91 -4.07
C PHE A 32 -0.49 4.94 -3.82
N GLY A 33 0.31 5.31 -4.82
CA GLY A 33 1.77 5.36 -4.66
C GLY A 33 2.23 6.36 -3.61
N VAL A 34 1.62 7.56 -3.59
CA VAL A 34 2.01 8.64 -2.67
C VAL A 34 1.40 8.44 -1.28
N LEU A 35 0.07 8.25 -1.20
CA LEU A 35 -0.69 8.25 0.06
C LEU A 35 -1.14 6.87 0.52
N GLY A 36 -1.18 5.88 -0.38
CA GLY A 36 -1.67 4.54 -0.06
C GLY A 36 -0.88 3.87 1.07
N THR A 37 0.42 4.13 1.17
CA THR A 37 1.23 3.60 2.27
C THR A 37 0.91 4.26 3.61
N CYS A 38 0.65 5.57 3.64
CA CYS A 38 0.22 6.25 4.86
C CYS A 38 -1.10 5.65 5.38
N ILE A 39 -2.05 5.41 4.48
CA ILE A 39 -3.35 4.81 4.81
C ILE A 39 -3.18 3.34 5.21
N GLY A 40 -2.32 2.59 4.51
CA GLY A 40 -1.99 1.22 4.86
C GLY A 40 -1.36 1.10 6.24
N LEU A 41 -0.52 2.05 6.64
CA LEU A 41 0.07 2.11 7.99
C LEU A 41 -0.96 2.41 9.07
N ILE A 42 -1.96 3.26 8.79
CA ILE A 42 -3.07 3.51 9.71
C ILE A 42 -3.86 2.21 9.91
N GLY A 43 -4.21 1.52 8.83
CA GLY A 43 -4.89 0.22 8.89
C GLY A 43 -4.09 -0.82 9.67
N PHE A 44 -2.80 -0.97 9.35
CA PHE A 44 -1.91 -1.89 10.07
C PHE A 44 -1.79 -1.55 11.55
N ASN A 45 -1.68 -0.27 11.91
CA ASN A 45 -1.60 0.15 13.31
C ASN A 45 -2.91 -0.08 14.08
N GLN A 46 -4.06 -0.10 13.40
CA GLN A 46 -5.35 -0.39 14.04
C GLN A 46 -5.54 -1.89 14.28
N PHE A 47 -5.22 -2.73 13.29
CA PHE A 47 -5.52 -4.17 13.34
C PHE A 47 -4.35 -5.05 13.79
N HIS A 48 -3.11 -4.65 13.52
CA HIS A 48 -1.90 -5.46 13.73
C HIS A 48 -0.87 -4.76 14.64
N LYS A 49 -1.32 -3.84 15.52
CA LYS A 49 -0.42 -3.09 16.43
C LYS A 49 0.53 -3.98 17.22
N ASN A 50 0.05 -5.16 17.66
CA ASN A 50 0.83 -6.08 18.48
C ASN A 50 2.04 -6.66 17.73
N GLU A 51 1.97 -6.79 16.41
CA GLU A 51 3.08 -7.30 15.61
C GLU A 51 4.27 -6.35 15.58
N TYR A 52 4.06 -5.04 15.77
CA TYR A 52 5.15 -4.08 15.86
C TYR A 52 6.13 -4.41 16.98
N TYR A 53 5.64 -4.92 18.12
CA TYR A 53 6.51 -5.31 19.24
C TYR A 53 7.38 -6.52 18.85
N THR A 54 6.81 -7.47 18.12
CA THR A 54 7.55 -8.62 17.59
C THR A 54 8.66 -8.20 16.63
N TYR A 55 8.35 -7.28 15.70
CA TYR A 55 9.36 -6.76 14.76
C TYR A 55 10.45 -5.95 15.46
N HIS A 56 10.09 -5.21 16.51
CA HIS A 56 11.05 -4.47 17.33
C HIS A 56 11.98 -5.40 18.09
N ASN A 57 11.45 -6.49 18.68
CA ASN A 57 12.25 -7.49 19.38
C ASN A 57 13.22 -8.24 18.45
N LEU A 58 12.89 -8.33 17.16
CA LEU A 58 13.76 -8.86 16.12
C LEU A 58 14.83 -7.85 15.62
N GLY A 59 14.89 -6.65 16.20
CA GLY A 59 15.88 -5.62 15.86
C GLY A 59 15.50 -4.72 14.67
N TYR A 60 14.25 -4.77 14.19
CA TYR A 60 13.82 -3.94 13.07
C TYR A 60 13.28 -2.60 13.56
N THR A 61 13.75 -1.52 12.94
CA THR A 61 13.23 -0.18 13.21
C THR A 61 11.97 0.09 12.37
N LYS A 62 10.98 0.75 12.97
CA LYS A 62 9.73 1.13 12.30
C LYS A 62 9.98 1.90 10.99
N LYS A 63 10.95 2.83 11.01
CA LYS A 63 11.32 3.64 9.85
C LYS A 63 11.80 2.79 8.68
N ARG A 64 12.61 1.76 8.93
CA ARG A 64 13.11 0.86 7.89
C ARG A 64 11.96 0.08 7.25
N LEU A 65 11.07 -0.48 8.07
CA LEU A 65 9.89 -1.21 7.60
C LEU A 65 9.01 -0.32 6.73
N ILE A 66 8.72 0.91 7.19
CA ILE A 66 7.93 1.88 6.44
C ILE A 66 8.59 2.25 5.11
N ALA A 67 9.88 2.61 5.12
CA ALA A 67 10.59 3.04 3.91
C ALA A 67 10.63 1.93 2.84
N VAL A 68 10.88 0.69 3.24
CA VAL A 68 10.87 -0.46 2.33
C VAL A 68 9.46 -0.70 1.77
N THR A 69 8.44 -0.64 2.61
CA THR A 69 7.04 -0.78 2.15
C THR A 69 6.67 0.32 1.17
N TRP A 70 7.14 1.54 1.41
CA TRP A 70 6.84 2.67 0.55
C TRP A 70 7.46 2.48 -0.83
N LEU A 71 8.71 2.00 -0.90
CA LEU A 71 9.35 1.62 -2.16
C LEU A 71 8.58 0.50 -2.89
N PHE A 72 8.14 -0.54 -2.17
CA PHE A 72 7.32 -1.61 -2.76
C PHE A 72 6.00 -1.09 -3.33
N ASN A 73 5.27 -0.26 -2.58
CA ASN A 73 4.01 0.31 -3.05
C ASN A 73 4.21 1.29 -4.21
N LEU A 74 5.31 2.04 -4.22
CA LEU A 74 5.66 2.92 -5.33
C LEU A 74 5.99 2.12 -6.60
N LEU A 75 6.71 1.01 -6.47
CA LEU A 75 6.95 0.08 -7.59
C LEU A 75 5.66 -0.58 -8.07
N LEU A 76 4.74 -0.94 -7.15
CA LEU A 76 3.42 -1.48 -7.48
C LEU A 76 2.50 -0.48 -8.18
N CYS A 77 2.79 0.83 -8.11
CA CYS A 77 2.08 1.84 -8.88
C CYS A 77 2.15 1.55 -10.39
N LEU A 78 3.32 1.17 -10.91
CA LEU A 78 3.52 0.92 -12.34
C LEU A 78 2.60 -0.18 -12.92
N PRO A 79 2.56 -1.41 -12.36
CA PRO A 79 1.64 -2.43 -12.85
C PRO A 79 0.17 -2.06 -12.60
N LEU A 80 -0.17 -1.32 -11.54
CA LEU A 80 -1.53 -0.83 -11.30
C LEU A 80 -1.97 0.20 -12.36
N MET A 81 -1.07 1.08 -12.79
CA MET A 81 -1.34 2.01 -13.89
C MET A 81 -1.62 1.25 -15.19
N GLY A 82 -0.79 0.24 -15.52
CA GLY A 82 -0.99 -0.61 -16.70
C GLY A 82 -2.27 -1.45 -16.66
N LEU A 83 -2.62 -2.01 -15.49
CA LEU A 83 -3.89 -2.72 -15.31
C LEU A 83 -5.09 -1.78 -15.45
N GLY A 84 -4.99 -0.58 -14.88
CA GLY A 84 -6.04 0.42 -14.96
C GLY A 84 -6.34 0.88 -16.38
N THR A 85 -5.31 0.99 -17.24
CA THR A 85 -5.51 1.34 -18.66
C THR A 85 -6.10 0.18 -19.45
N LEU A 86 -5.66 -1.07 -19.20
CA LEU A 86 -6.26 -2.25 -19.82
C LEU A 86 -7.74 -2.37 -19.47
N LEU A 87 -8.10 -2.25 -18.19
CA LEU A 87 -9.49 -2.27 -17.75
C LEU A 87 -10.32 -1.16 -18.42
N GLY A 88 -9.78 0.04 -18.55
CA GLY A 88 -10.43 1.15 -19.26
C GLY A 88 -10.55 0.97 -20.77
N MET A 89 -9.87 0.00 -21.39
CA MET A 89 -10.06 -0.34 -22.81
C MET A 89 -11.21 -1.34 -23.03
N PHE A 90 -11.70 -2.01 -21.98
CA PHE A 90 -12.76 -3.02 -22.07
C PHE A 90 -14.16 -2.49 -21.71
N PHE A 91 -14.28 -1.23 -21.30
CA PHE A 91 -15.55 -0.54 -20.98
C PHE A 91 -15.66 0.75 -21.79
#